data_AF-A0A0B7IEM9-F1
#
_entry.id   AF-A0A0B7IEM9-F1
#
_cell.length_a   1.000
_cell.length_b   1.000
_cell.length_c   1.000
_cell.angle_alpha   90.00
_cell.angle_beta   90.00
_cell.angle_gamma   90.00
#
_symmetry.space_group_name_H-M   'P 1'
#
loop_
_entity.id
_entity.type
_entity.pdbx_description
1 polymer ?
#
loop_
_entity_poly.entity_id
_entity_poly.type
_entity_poly.pdbx_seq_one_letter_code
_entity_poly.pdbx_strand_id
1 'polypeptide(L)' 'MDNSERRFRVKKHIFFYELGLGLDIYTPYFRMSPSIRGLFSLQNELIPDRDPNSNWTGNLNSIKSRGFLINLTFE' A
#
# COMPACT_ATOMS: atom_id res chain seq x y z
N MET A 1 -17.67 6.66 15.64
CA MET A 1 -18.39 5.38 15.65
C MET A 1 -17.37 4.27 15.46
N ASP A 2 -17.44 3.25 16.30
CA ASP A 2 -16.42 2.21 16.48
C ASP A 2 -16.40 1.16 15.36
N ASN A 3 -15.37 0.31 15.31
CA ASN A 3 -15.25 -0.80 14.36
C ASN A 3 -16.04 -2.07 14.80
N SER A 4 -16.73 -1.99 15.93
CA SER A 4 -17.56 -3.03 16.56
C SER A 4 -18.80 -3.48 15.74
N GLU A 5 -19.36 -2.64 14.86
CA GLU A 5 -20.62 -2.93 14.13
C GLU A 5 -20.45 -3.83 12.88
N ARG A 6 -19.58 -4.84 12.91
CA ARG A 6 -19.28 -5.74 11.76
C ARG A 6 -18.85 -5.02 10.48
N ARG A 7 -18.49 -3.74 10.56
CA ARG A 7 -18.03 -2.92 9.44
C ARG A 7 -16.60 -2.53 9.70
N PHE A 8 -15.70 -3.21 8.99
CA PHE A 8 -14.29 -2.89 9.01
C PHE A 8 -14.05 -1.46 8.49
N ARG A 9 -13.43 -0.61 9.31
CA ARG A 9 -13.13 0.79 9.01
C ARG A 9 -11.63 1.05 9.15
N VAL A 10 -11.04 1.56 8.08
CA VAL A 10 -9.67 2.08 8.04
C VAL A 10 -9.68 3.60 8.05
N LYS A 11 -8.57 4.21 8.46
CA LYS A 11 -8.41 5.67 8.37
C LYS A 11 -8.53 6.12 6.91
N LYS A 12 -9.32 7.17 6.68
CA LYS A 12 -9.54 7.71 5.31
C LYS A 12 -8.38 8.56 4.81
N HIS A 13 -7.68 9.24 5.71
CA HIS A 13 -6.53 10.09 5.37
C HIS A 13 -5.26 9.37 5.78
N ILE A 14 -4.60 8.77 4.79
CA ILE A 14 -3.36 8.01 4.96
C ILE A 14 -2.33 8.62 4.02
N PHE A 15 -1.16 8.93 4.56
CA PHE A 15 -0.05 9.41 3.75
C PHE A 15 0.71 8.22 3.17
N PHE A 16 0.81 8.22 1.84
CA PHE A 16 1.61 7.25 1.11
C PHE A 16 2.90 7.90 0.62
N TYR A 17 3.97 7.12 0.65
CA TYR A 17 5.23 7.45 0.02
C TYR A 17 5.40 6.60 -1.25
N GLU A 18 5.75 7.27 -2.34
CA GLU A 18 6.01 6.66 -3.64
C GLU A 18 7.50 6.69 -3.95
N LEU A 19 8.03 5.55 -4.40
CA LEU A 19 9.40 5.42 -4.89
C LEU A 19 9.38 4.85 -6.30
N GLY A 20 9.87 5.61 -7.27
CA GLY A 20 9.97 5.17 -8.66
C GLY A 20 11.41 4.92 -9.09
N LEU A 21 11.64 3.81 -9.79
CA LEU A 21 12.88 3.49 -10.49
C LEU A 21 12.55 3.16 -11.94
N GLY A 22 13.25 3.80 -12.87
CA GLY A 22 13.15 3.53 -14.32
C GLY A 22 14.51 3.13 -14.87
N LEU A 23 14.52 2.19 -15.81
CA LEU A 23 15.71 1.80 -16.55
C LEU A 23 15.36 1.82 -18.03
N ASP A 24 16.26 2.37 -18.85
CA ASP A 24 16.15 2.29 -20.32
C ASP A 24 17.21 1.36 -20.87
N ILE A 25 16.76 0.29 -21.52
CA ILE A 25 17.61 -0.72 -22.14
C ILE A 25 17.54 -0.53 -23.65
N TYR A 26 18.69 -0.21 -24.24
CA TYR A 26 18.86 -0.08 -25.68
C TYR A 26 19.54 -1.33 -26.21
N THR A 27 18.83 -2.11 -27.01
CA THR A 27 19.42 -3.22 -27.77
C THR A 27 19.26 -2.96 -29.28
N PRO A 28 20.06 -3.61 -30.14
CA PRO A 28 19.95 -3.45 -31.60
C PRO A 28 18.59 -3.91 -32.16
N TYR A 29 17.87 -4.75 -31.41
CA TYR A 29 16.64 -5.40 -31.86
C TYR A 29 15.37 -4.79 -31.24
N PHE A 30 15.46 -4.20 -30.05
CA PHE A 30 14.33 -3.57 -29.36
C PHE A 30 14.80 -2.57 -28.31
N ARG A 31 13.95 -1.61 -27.98
CA ARG A 31 14.10 -0.76 -26.80
C ARG A 31 13.10 -1.21 -25.74
N MET A 32 13.59 -1.36 -24.52
CA MET A 32 12.75 -1.69 -23.38
C MET A 32 12.92 -0.62 -22.31
N SER A 33 11.81 -0.05 -21.86
CA SER A 33 11.77 0.95 -20.78
C SER A 33 10.95 0.42 -19.62
N PRO A 34 11.47 -0.57 -18.86
CA PRO A 34 10.83 -1.01 -17.63
C PRO A 34 10.85 0.09 -16.58
N SER A 35 9.75 0.22 -15.85
CA SER A 35 9.67 1.08 -14.67
C SER A 35 8.97 0.36 -13.52
N ILE A 36 9.48 0.56 -12.32
CA ILE A 36 8.94 0.00 -11.09
C ILE A 36 8.60 1.16 -10.17
N ARG A 37 7.37 1.19 -9.64
CA ARG A 37 6.92 2.16 -8.64
C ARG A 37 6.45 1.42 -7.40
N GLY A 38 7.12 1.63 -6.28
CA GLY A 38 6.66 1.21 -4.96
C GLY A 38 5.75 2.27 -4.35
N LEU A 39 4.65 1.84 -3.75
CA LEU A 39 3.72 2.66 -2.97
C LEU A 39 3.66 2.08 -1.55
N PHE A 40 3.97 2.89 -0.55
CA PHE A 40 4.01 2.44 0.85
C PHE A 40 3.27 3.40 1.77
N SER A 41 2.41 2.85 2.62
CA SER A 41 1.75 3.61 3.68
C SER A 41 2.70 3.89 4.83
N LEU A 42 2.81 5.15 5.22
CA LEU A 42 3.67 5.60 6.31
C LEU A 42 3.00 5.47 7.69
N GLN A 43 1.67 5.48 7.73
CA GLN A 43 0.90 5.58 8.96
C GLN A 43 0.13 4.30 9.27
N ASN A 44 -0.21 4.10 10.54
CA ASN A 44 -1.11 3.03 10.93
C ASN A 44 -2.54 3.36 10.48
N GLU A 45 -3.04 2.58 9.53
CA GLU A 45 -4.36 2.69 8.93
C GLU A 45 -5.47 2.10 9.80
N LEU A 46 -5.07 1.32 10.81
CA LEU A 46 -5.99 0.71 11.75
C LEU A 46 -6.68 1.78 12.61
N ILE A 47 -8.01 1.69 12.71
CA ILE A 47 -8.80 2.38 13.70
C ILE A 47 -9.06 1.38 14.83
N PRO A 48 -8.49 1.57 16.04
CA PRO A 48 -8.71 0.65 17.15
C PRO A 48 -10.16 0.74 17.64
N ASP A 49 -10.73 -0.39 18.03
CA ASP A 49 -11.98 -0.42 18.77
C ASP A 49 -11.84 0.24 20.15
N ARG A 50 -12.93 0.80 20.68
CA ARG A 50 -12.98 1.35 22.05
C ARG A 50 -12.88 0.25 23.12
N ASP A 51 -13.26 -0.98 22.79
CA ASP A 51 -13.12 -2.14 23.69
C ASP A 51 -11.75 -2.81 23.47
N PRO A 52 -10.87 -2.84 24.50
CA PRO A 52 -9.56 -3.51 24.44
C PRO A 52 -9.63 -5.01 24.14
N ASN A 53 -10.77 -5.67 24.41
CA ASN A 53 -10.97 -7.11 24.19
C ASN A 53 -11.80 -7.42 22.93
N SER A 54 -11.88 -6.50 21.98
CA SER A 54 -12.59 -6.72 20.70
C SER A 54 -11.99 -7.90 19.92
N ASN A 55 -12.81 -8.90 19.59
CA ASN A 55 -12.44 -10.04 18.75
C ASN A 55 -12.00 -9.65 17.32
N TRP A 56 -12.27 -8.42 16.89
CA TRP A 56 -12.08 -7.97 15.50
C TRP A 56 -10.81 -7.13 15.30
N THR A 57 -10.42 -6.31 16.30
CA THR A 57 -9.20 -5.50 16.22
C THR A 57 -8.24 -5.68 17.40
N GLY A 58 -8.61 -6.43 18.45
CA GLY A 58 -7.78 -6.62 19.64
C GLY A 58 -6.46 -7.34 19.36
N ASN A 59 -6.40 -8.19 18.33
CA ASN A 59 -5.17 -8.91 17.92
C ASN A 59 -4.37 -8.19 16.82
N LEU A 60 -4.85 -7.04 16.33
CA LEU A 60 -4.20 -6.28 15.26
C LEU A 60 -3.50 -5.06 15.87
N ASN A 61 -2.17 -5.04 15.83
CA ASN A 61 -1.39 -3.90 16.33
C ASN A 61 -1.30 -2.75 15.28
N SER A 62 -1.13 -3.09 14.00
CA SER A 62 -1.11 -2.09 12.94
C SER A 62 -1.49 -2.66 11.57
N ILE A 63 -2.08 -1.81 10.73
CA ILE A 63 -2.35 -2.07 9.33
C ILE A 63 -1.59 -1.05 8.50
N LYS A 64 -0.83 -1.53 7.51
CA LYS A 64 -0.04 -0.73 6.58
C LYS A 64 -0.24 -1.28 5.18
N SER A 65 -0.80 -0.49 4.28
CA SER A 65 -0.96 -0.84 2.87
C SER A 65 0.35 -0.61 2.12
N ARG A 66 0.77 -1.59 1.31
CA ARG A 66 2.00 -1.55 0.51
C ARG A 66 1.74 -2.21 -0.83
N GLY A 67 2.33 -1.69 -1.89
CA GLY A 67 2.18 -2.24 -3.24
C GLY A 67 3.34 -1.87 -4.15
N PHE A 68 3.53 -2.64 -5.20
CA PHE A 68 4.46 -2.35 -6.27
C PHE A 68 3.71 -2.39 -7.60
N LEU A 69 3.96 -1.40 -8.44
CA LEU A 69 3.52 -1.35 -9.83
C LEU A 69 4.73 -1.58 -10.72
N ILE A 70 4.59 -2.52 -11.65
CA ILE A 70 5.59 -2.79 -12.67
C ILE A 70 4.97 -2.41 -14.02
N ASN A 71 5.58 -1.44 -14.68
CA ASN A 71 5.19 -0.98 -16.01
C ASN A 71 6.29 -1.40 -16.99
N LEU A 72 5.94 -2.28 -17.93
CA LEU A 72 6.86 -2.76 -18.97
C LEU A 72 6.46 -2.14 -20.31
N THR A 73 7.33 -1.30 -20.87
CA THR A 73 7.14 -0.72 -22.20
C THR A 73 8.15 -1.33 -23.16
N PHE A 74 7.68 -1.77 -24.32
CA PHE A 74 8.49 -2.34 -25.39
C PHE A 74 8.26 -1.53 -26.66
N GLU A 75 9.36 -1.08 -27.27
CA GLU A 75 9.41 -0.37 -28.55
C GLU A 75 10.32 -1.11 -29.54
#